data_AF-A0AB36DHA7-F1
#
_entry.id   AF-A0AB36DHA7-F1
#
_cell.length_a   1.000
_cell.length_b   1.000
_cell.length_c   1.000
_cell.angle_alpha   90.00
_cell.angle_beta   90.00
_cell.angle_gamma   90.00
#
_symmetry.space_group_name_H-M   'P 1'
#
loop_
_entity.id
_entity.type
_entity.pdbx_description
1 polymer ?
#
loop_
_entity_poly.entity_id
_entity_poly.type
_entity_poly.pdbx_seq_one_letter_code
_entity_poly.pdbx_strand_id
1 'polypeptide(L)'
;MSQSYTPEFKKKIVRLRIEEGRTYKSITAEYGVSKASISKWCAEFSEECHTKAQQNPDAPNDLELMKENLRLRKELEEAKKENPLLKKSSGILRKGNRLEAYRFIDQHHETFGIRWLLRRLKIYPNAYYNYRKHRKADYHAHKAEVQAQIHEIYHEHNGVDGYRSMTVYLARKGYHYSPATIHKYMNAELGLRSIVRLQKTDYEQGKPHKVFENKLQQNFMSDKINQKWCTDFTYLFLKNHDVRYNCSIIDLHDRSVIASITDRHITSDLAIRTLQKALDSQPAIKGELILHSDQGSQYTSKAFTDFCKSVNVTQSMSKAGYPYDNAPMERYFNTLKNECTNLYEFKTEEELYQAVEEFSYVHYNHVRPHSSNGYRTPYQARIAG
;
A
#
# COMPACT_ATOMS: atom_id res chain seq x y z
N MET A 1 -70.23 -38.18 -3.24
CA MET A 1 -71.30 -37.21 -2.91
C MET A 1 -70.84 -35.83 -3.35
N SER A 2 -71.56 -35.14 -4.22
CA SER A 2 -71.21 -33.77 -4.62
C SER A 2 -71.46 -32.85 -3.43
N GLN A 3 -70.39 -32.39 -2.77
CA GLN A 3 -70.51 -31.31 -1.79
C GLN A 3 -71.03 -30.07 -2.52
N SER A 4 -72.29 -29.72 -2.27
CA SER A 4 -72.89 -28.49 -2.78
C SER A 4 -72.48 -27.36 -1.83
N TYR A 5 -71.67 -26.43 -2.34
CA TYR A 5 -71.26 -25.24 -1.59
C TYR A 5 -72.18 -24.07 -1.90
N THR A 6 -72.62 -23.36 -0.87
CA THR A 6 -73.48 -22.19 -1.03
C THR A 6 -72.77 -21.08 -1.83
N PRO A 7 -73.49 -20.26 -2.60
CA PRO A 7 -72.90 -19.14 -3.35
C PRO A 7 -72.12 -18.17 -2.46
N GLU A 8 -72.59 -17.93 -1.23
CA GLU A 8 -71.91 -17.09 -0.23
C GLU A 8 -70.56 -17.68 0.20
N PHE A 9 -70.50 -19.01 0.40
CA PHE A 9 -69.27 -19.69 0.75
C PHE A 9 -68.24 -19.61 -0.39
N LYS A 10 -68.67 -19.80 -1.64
CA LYS A 10 -67.79 -19.64 -2.82
C LYS A 10 -67.22 -18.22 -2.90
N LYS A 11 -68.07 -17.19 -2.74
CA LYS A 11 -67.63 -15.78 -2.70
C LYS A 11 -66.63 -15.50 -1.58
N LYS A 12 -66.84 -16.06 -0.38
CA LYS A 12 -65.90 -15.95 0.74
C LYS A 12 -64.54 -16.55 0.39
N ILE A 13 -64.49 -17.73 -0.21
CA ILE A 13 -63.24 -18.41 -0.58
C ILE A 13 -62.49 -17.64 -1.68
N VAL A 14 -63.21 -17.09 -2.67
CA VAL A 14 -62.64 -16.22 -3.70
C VAL A 14 -62.05 -14.96 -3.09
N ARG A 15 -62.75 -14.31 -2.15
CA ARG A 15 -62.25 -13.16 -1.40
C ARG A 15 -60.96 -13.45 -0.64
N LEU A 16 -60.91 -14.56 0.11
CA LEU A 16 -59.69 -14.98 0.83
C LEU A 16 -58.51 -15.24 -0.12
N ARG A 17 -58.78 -15.66 -1.36
CA ARG A 17 -57.74 -15.93 -2.35
C ARG A 17 -57.26 -14.67 -3.08
N ILE A 18 -58.18 -13.84 -3.57
CA ILE A 18 -57.89 -12.70 -4.44
C ILE A 18 -57.62 -11.43 -3.62
N GLU A 19 -58.43 -11.14 -2.60
CA GLU A 19 -58.31 -9.92 -1.78
C GLU A 19 -57.31 -10.09 -0.63
N GLU A 20 -57.32 -11.24 0.06
CA GLU A 20 -56.36 -11.50 1.15
C GLU A 20 -55.07 -12.18 0.69
N GLY A 21 -55.03 -12.69 -0.55
CA GLY A 21 -53.82 -13.30 -1.14
C GLY A 21 -53.40 -14.63 -0.51
N ARG A 22 -54.25 -15.30 0.28
CA ARG A 22 -53.91 -16.56 0.94
C ARG A 22 -53.55 -17.65 -0.08
N THR A 23 -52.60 -18.51 0.28
CA THR A 23 -52.17 -19.61 -0.61
C THR A 23 -53.25 -20.69 -0.72
N TYR A 24 -53.31 -21.39 -1.86
CA TYR A 24 -54.23 -22.54 -2.02
C TYR A 24 -54.06 -23.55 -0.88
N LYS A 25 -52.82 -23.82 -0.46
CA LYS A 25 -52.50 -24.75 0.63
C LYS A 25 -53.10 -24.33 1.97
N SER A 26 -53.08 -23.03 2.29
CA SER A 26 -53.67 -22.50 3.52
C SER A 26 -55.19 -22.63 3.49
N ILE A 27 -55.82 -22.25 2.39
CA ILE A 27 -57.29 -22.31 2.25
C ILE A 27 -57.79 -23.76 2.25
N THR A 28 -57.09 -24.68 1.58
CA THR A 28 -57.44 -26.11 1.56
C THR A 28 -57.34 -26.73 2.94
N ALA A 29 -56.33 -26.34 3.73
CA ALA A 29 -56.12 -26.87 5.07
C ALA A 29 -57.15 -26.34 6.10
N GLU A 30 -57.56 -25.08 5.98
CA GLU A 30 -58.48 -24.43 6.92
C GLU A 30 -59.95 -24.75 6.61
N TYR A 31 -60.33 -24.80 5.34
CA TYR A 31 -61.74 -24.93 4.92
C TYR A 31 -62.08 -26.30 4.30
N GLY A 32 -61.10 -27.21 4.16
CA GLY A 32 -61.31 -28.55 3.61
C GLY A 32 -61.70 -28.58 2.13
N VAL A 33 -61.52 -27.49 1.40
CA VAL A 33 -61.89 -27.37 -0.02
C VAL A 33 -60.74 -27.79 -0.92
N SER A 34 -61.02 -28.50 -2.02
CA SER A 34 -59.99 -28.90 -2.98
C SER A 34 -59.40 -27.70 -3.73
N LYS A 35 -58.10 -27.78 -4.09
CA LYS A 35 -57.43 -26.74 -4.92
C LYS A 35 -58.16 -26.51 -6.25
N ALA A 36 -58.68 -27.59 -6.87
CA ALA A 36 -59.41 -27.51 -8.13
C ALA A 36 -60.70 -26.70 -7.98
N SER A 37 -61.45 -26.90 -6.89
CA SER A 37 -62.67 -26.15 -6.58
C SER A 37 -62.38 -24.66 -6.37
N ILE A 38 -61.33 -24.32 -5.61
CA ILE A 38 -60.92 -22.92 -5.39
C ILE A 38 -60.54 -22.24 -6.71
N SER A 39 -59.76 -22.94 -7.56
CA SER A 39 -59.35 -22.42 -8.86
C SER A 39 -60.54 -22.18 -9.78
N LYS A 40 -61.49 -23.12 -9.82
CA LYS A 40 -62.71 -23.02 -10.60
C LYS A 40 -63.56 -21.82 -10.18
N TRP A 41 -63.80 -21.64 -8.87
CA TRP A 41 -64.58 -20.49 -8.38
C TRP A 41 -63.91 -19.15 -8.64
N CYS A 42 -62.57 -19.08 -8.62
CA CYS A 42 -61.87 -17.85 -9.00
C CYS A 42 -62.01 -17.53 -10.49
N ALA A 43 -62.04 -18.56 -11.35
CA ALA A 43 -62.25 -18.39 -12.80
C ALA A 43 -63.68 -17.96 -13.11
N GLU A 44 -64.68 -18.66 -12.54
CA GLU A 44 -66.10 -18.31 -12.66
C GLU A 44 -66.36 -16.86 -12.20
N PHE A 45 -65.78 -16.45 -11.06
CA PHE A 45 -65.88 -15.08 -10.57
C PHE A 45 -65.22 -14.05 -11.50
N SER A 46 -64.07 -14.38 -12.09
CA SER A 46 -63.39 -13.49 -13.03
C SER A 46 -64.23 -13.28 -14.30
N GLU A 47 -64.83 -14.34 -14.82
CA GLU A 47 -65.72 -14.27 -15.99
C GLU A 47 -66.98 -13.47 -15.69
N GLU A 48 -67.63 -13.69 -14.53
CA GLU A 48 -68.78 -12.90 -14.10
C GLU A 48 -68.47 -11.40 -13.99
N CYS A 49 -67.30 -11.04 -13.45
CA CYS A 49 -66.85 -9.64 -13.37
C CYS A 49 -66.58 -9.04 -14.77
N HIS A 50 -66.00 -9.82 -15.69
CA HIS A 50 -65.77 -9.37 -17.07
C HIS A 50 -67.08 -9.14 -17.83
N THR A 51 -68.06 -10.04 -17.70
CA THR A 51 -69.37 -9.86 -18.34
C THR A 51 -70.12 -8.65 -17.79
N LYS A 52 -70.06 -8.41 -16.47
CA LYS A 52 -70.67 -7.22 -15.85
C LYS A 52 -70.01 -5.92 -16.28
N ALA A 53 -68.68 -5.89 -16.39
CA ALA A 53 -67.94 -4.73 -16.87
C ALA A 53 -68.24 -4.40 -18.35
N GLN A 54 -68.51 -5.41 -19.18
CA GLN A 54 -68.95 -5.20 -20.57
C GLN A 54 -70.38 -4.64 -20.68
N GLN A 55 -71.26 -4.99 -19.74
CA GLN A 55 -72.66 -4.55 -19.72
C GLN A 55 -72.83 -3.15 -19.11
N ASN A 56 -71.95 -2.76 -18.18
CA ASN A 56 -71.98 -1.44 -17.55
C ASN A 56 -70.54 -0.96 -17.28
N PRO A 57 -69.93 -0.21 -18.21
CA PRO A 57 -68.54 0.24 -18.12
C PRO A 57 -68.26 1.18 -16.93
N ASP A 58 -69.27 1.90 -16.45
CA ASP A 58 -69.14 2.87 -15.35
C ASP A 58 -69.30 2.23 -13.96
N ALA A 59 -69.67 0.94 -13.88
CA ALA A 59 -69.79 0.23 -12.62
C ALA A 59 -68.41 -0.24 -12.10
N PRO A 60 -68.13 -0.14 -10.79
CA PRO A 60 -66.87 -0.61 -10.22
C PRO A 60 -66.64 -2.11 -10.47
N ASN A 61 -65.48 -2.46 -11.01
CA ASN A 61 -65.10 -3.84 -11.25
C ASN A 61 -64.61 -4.49 -9.94
N ASP A 62 -65.46 -5.33 -9.33
CA ASP A 62 -65.18 -6.04 -8.07
C ASP A 62 -63.84 -6.81 -8.10
N LEU A 63 -63.45 -7.38 -9.25
CA LEU A 63 -62.18 -8.10 -9.37
C LEU A 63 -60.98 -7.16 -9.29
N GLU A 64 -61.07 -5.98 -9.90
CA GLU A 64 -60.03 -4.96 -9.83
C GLU A 64 -59.93 -4.39 -8.42
N LEU A 65 -61.06 -4.09 -7.78
CA LEU A 65 -61.12 -3.66 -6.38
C LEU A 65 -60.49 -4.70 -5.44
N MET A 66 -60.76 -6.00 -5.63
CA MET A 66 -60.11 -7.05 -4.82
C MET A 66 -58.59 -7.11 -5.03
N LYS A 67 -58.13 -6.99 -6.28
CA LYS A 67 -56.68 -6.94 -6.59
C LYS A 67 -56.01 -5.70 -6.02
N GLU A 68 -56.69 -4.56 -6.05
CA GLU A 68 -56.22 -3.30 -5.47
C GLU A 68 -56.18 -3.37 -3.94
N ASN A 69 -57.20 -3.93 -3.30
CA ASN A 69 -57.19 -4.18 -1.85
C ASN A 69 -56.03 -5.09 -1.43
N LEU A 70 -55.74 -6.15 -2.20
CA LEU A 70 -54.55 -6.98 -1.95
C LEU A 70 -53.26 -6.18 -2.08
N ARG A 71 -53.16 -5.31 -3.09
CA ARG A 71 -52.01 -4.44 -3.30
C ARG A 71 -51.85 -3.47 -2.13
N LEU A 72 -52.90 -2.76 -1.73
CA LEU A 72 -52.90 -1.82 -0.60
C LEU A 72 -52.56 -2.52 0.72
N ARG A 73 -53.08 -3.73 0.96
CA ARG A 73 -52.70 -4.53 2.14
C ARG A 73 -51.22 -4.88 2.16
N LYS A 74 -50.65 -5.29 1.02
CA LYS A 74 -49.20 -5.55 0.90
C LYS A 74 -48.37 -4.28 1.11
N GLU A 75 -48.78 -3.16 0.51
CA GLU A 75 -48.12 -1.86 0.70
C GLU A 75 -48.19 -1.42 2.17
N LEU A 76 -49.31 -1.64 2.84
CA LEU A 76 -49.49 -1.31 4.27
C LEU A 76 -48.65 -2.20 5.18
N GLU A 77 -48.55 -3.51 4.89
CA GLU A 77 -47.62 -4.40 5.59
C GLU A 77 -46.15 -4.00 5.37
N GLU A 78 -45.80 -3.61 4.15
CA GLU A 78 -44.45 -3.14 3.81
C GLU A 78 -44.14 -1.83 4.54
N ALA A 79 -45.04 -0.85 4.51
CA ALA A 79 -44.94 0.41 5.25
C ALA A 79 -44.85 0.21 6.77
N LYS A 80 -45.61 -0.76 7.32
CA LYS A 80 -45.52 -1.16 8.74
C LYS A 80 -44.15 -1.73 9.11
N LYS A 81 -43.46 -2.42 8.20
CA LYS A 81 -42.10 -2.92 8.40
C LYS A 81 -41.04 -1.84 8.16
N GLU A 82 -41.26 -0.95 7.19
CA GLU A 82 -40.32 0.12 6.85
C GLU A 82 -40.20 1.17 7.96
N ASN A 83 -41.31 1.56 8.60
CA ASN A 83 -41.29 2.58 9.65
C ASN A 83 -40.34 2.25 10.82
N PRO A 84 -40.42 1.06 11.44
CA PRO A 84 -39.46 0.62 12.46
C PRO A 84 -38.03 0.47 11.92
N LEU A 85 -37.87 -0.01 10.69
CA LEU A 85 -36.56 -0.14 10.07
C LEU A 85 -35.89 1.23 9.92
N LEU A 86 -36.57 2.23 9.37
CA LEU A 86 -36.01 3.57 9.16
C LEU A 86 -35.63 4.24 10.48
N LYS A 87 -36.46 4.07 11.52
CA LYS A 87 -36.14 4.55 12.87
C LYS A 87 -34.89 3.89 13.45
N LYS A 88 -34.71 2.57 13.27
CA LYS A 88 -33.58 1.81 13.81
C LYS A 88 -32.30 1.85 12.96
N SER A 89 -32.42 2.08 11.64
CA SER A 89 -31.30 2.00 10.68
C SER A 89 -30.75 3.36 10.24
N SER A 90 -31.40 4.47 10.59
CA SER A 90 -31.03 5.84 10.19
C SER A 90 -29.58 6.21 10.49
N GLY A 91 -29.01 5.74 11.60
CA GLY A 91 -27.60 5.95 11.96
C GLY A 91 -26.61 5.06 11.22
N ILE A 92 -27.01 3.86 10.81
CA ILE A 92 -26.15 2.82 10.22
C ILE A 92 -26.04 3.02 8.70
N LEU A 93 -27.16 3.34 8.04
CA LEU A 93 -27.21 3.59 6.61
C LEU A 93 -26.45 4.84 6.17
N ARG A 94 -26.27 5.83 7.07
CA ARG A 94 -25.51 7.06 6.81
C ARG A 94 -24.00 6.85 6.77
N LYS A 95 -23.45 5.87 7.50
CA LYS A 95 -22.00 5.64 7.62
C LYS A 95 -21.40 4.81 6.48
N GLY A 96 -22.22 4.11 5.70
CA GLY A 96 -21.75 3.24 4.61
C GLY A 96 -20.91 2.03 5.05
N ASN A 97 -20.86 1.72 6.35
CA ASN A 97 -20.05 0.62 6.87
C ASN A 97 -20.78 -0.73 6.71
N ARG A 98 -20.27 -1.58 5.83
CA ARG A 98 -20.84 -2.89 5.53
C ARG A 98 -20.86 -3.84 6.74
N LEU A 99 -19.93 -3.68 7.69
CA LEU A 99 -19.89 -4.48 8.91
C LEU A 99 -21.03 -4.11 9.87
N GLU A 100 -21.34 -2.82 10.01
CA GLU A 100 -22.48 -2.37 10.82
C GLU A 100 -23.81 -2.88 10.22
N ALA A 101 -23.92 -2.89 8.89
CA ALA A 101 -25.07 -3.46 8.20
C ALA A 101 -25.23 -4.97 8.47
N TYR A 102 -24.15 -5.73 8.52
CA TYR A 102 -24.22 -7.16 8.88
C TYR A 102 -24.63 -7.37 10.34
N ARG A 103 -24.05 -6.61 11.29
CA ARG A 103 -24.42 -6.66 12.71
C ARG A 103 -25.90 -6.34 12.93
N PHE A 104 -26.43 -5.36 12.18
CA PHE A 104 -27.85 -5.02 12.20
C PHE A 104 -28.75 -6.17 11.73
N ILE A 105 -28.34 -6.86 10.67
CA ILE A 105 -29.08 -8.05 10.19
C ILE A 105 -29.09 -9.11 11.28
N ASP A 106 -27.96 -9.42 11.92
CA ASP A 106 -27.90 -10.42 12.98
C ASP A 106 -28.82 -10.07 14.16
N GLN A 107 -28.93 -8.80 14.55
CA GLN A 107 -29.79 -8.36 15.66
C GLN A 107 -31.29 -8.37 15.35
N HIS A 108 -31.68 -8.23 14.08
CA HIS A 108 -33.08 -7.96 13.71
C HIS A 108 -33.67 -8.95 12.70
N HIS A 109 -32.91 -9.98 12.31
CA HIS A 109 -33.37 -10.95 11.33
C HIS A 109 -34.60 -11.74 11.76
N GLU A 110 -34.80 -11.98 13.06
CA GLU A 110 -35.98 -12.67 13.59
C GLU A 110 -37.25 -11.82 13.42
N THR A 111 -37.14 -10.49 13.58
CA THR A 111 -38.28 -9.57 13.50
C THR A 111 -38.68 -9.24 12.06
N PHE A 112 -37.72 -9.03 11.16
CA PHE A 112 -38.00 -8.55 9.79
C PHE A 112 -37.81 -9.62 8.71
N GLY A 113 -37.08 -10.69 9.02
CA GLY A 113 -36.70 -11.74 8.07
C GLY A 113 -35.42 -11.41 7.28
N ILE A 114 -34.49 -12.37 7.22
CA ILE A 114 -33.18 -12.23 6.56
C ILE A 114 -33.30 -11.75 5.11
N ARG A 115 -34.15 -12.40 4.29
CA ARG A 115 -34.29 -12.09 2.87
C ARG A 115 -34.83 -10.67 2.62
N TRP A 116 -35.70 -10.20 3.51
CA TRP A 116 -36.28 -8.86 3.42
C TRP A 116 -35.22 -7.80 3.76
N LEU A 117 -34.47 -7.99 4.86
CA LEU A 117 -33.38 -7.10 5.25
C LEU A 117 -32.26 -7.03 4.20
N LEU A 118 -31.83 -8.17 3.65
CA LEU A 118 -30.81 -8.21 2.60
C LEU A 118 -31.21 -7.41 1.37
N ARG A 119 -32.48 -7.55 0.94
CA ARG A 119 -33.03 -6.79 -0.21
C ARG A 119 -33.03 -5.30 0.09
N ARG A 120 -33.51 -4.90 1.28
CA ARG A 120 -33.64 -3.49 1.65
C ARG A 120 -32.30 -2.79 1.85
N LEU A 121 -31.31 -3.49 2.41
CA LEU A 121 -29.95 -2.99 2.59
C LEU A 121 -29.08 -3.11 1.32
N LYS A 122 -29.62 -3.64 0.21
CA LYS A 122 -28.90 -3.90 -1.04
C LYS A 122 -27.64 -4.78 -0.84
N ILE A 123 -27.77 -5.81 0.00
CA ILE A 123 -26.69 -6.75 0.33
C ILE A 123 -26.99 -8.11 -0.31
N TYR A 124 -26.03 -8.63 -1.08
CA TYR A 124 -26.11 -9.98 -1.62
C TYR A 124 -26.05 -11.04 -0.50
N PRO A 125 -26.89 -12.10 -0.53
CA PRO A 125 -26.89 -13.16 0.48
C PRO A 125 -25.51 -13.78 0.71
N ASN A 126 -24.75 -14.03 -0.36
CA ASN A 126 -23.39 -14.60 -0.27
C ASN A 126 -22.46 -13.72 0.57
N ALA A 127 -22.56 -12.40 0.49
CA ALA A 127 -21.71 -11.49 1.24
C ALA A 127 -22.00 -11.56 2.75
N TYR A 128 -23.27 -11.66 3.13
CA TYR A 128 -23.70 -11.83 4.53
C TYR A 128 -23.32 -13.20 5.09
N TYR A 129 -23.50 -14.28 4.32
CA TYR A 129 -23.10 -15.61 4.79
C TYR A 129 -21.57 -15.79 4.82
N ASN A 130 -20.81 -15.13 3.95
CA ASN A 130 -19.34 -15.11 4.05
C ASN A 130 -18.87 -14.42 5.33
N TYR A 131 -19.56 -13.35 5.74
CA TYR A 131 -19.34 -12.70 7.03
C TYR A 131 -19.67 -13.65 8.20
N ARG A 132 -20.88 -14.23 8.21
CA ARG A 132 -21.31 -15.16 9.29
C ARG A 132 -20.43 -16.40 9.44
N LYS A 133 -19.91 -16.91 8.32
CA LYS A 133 -19.02 -18.08 8.30
C LYS A 133 -17.56 -17.72 8.53
N HIS A 134 -17.25 -16.45 8.81
CA HIS A 134 -15.89 -15.96 9.02
C HIS A 134 -14.90 -16.39 7.93
N ARG A 135 -15.35 -16.50 6.67
CA ARG A 135 -14.53 -17.06 5.57
C ARG A 135 -13.28 -16.24 5.22
N LYS A 136 -13.16 -15.03 5.76
CA LYS A 136 -12.00 -14.15 5.62
C LYS A 136 -11.15 -14.06 6.89
N ALA A 137 -11.43 -14.86 7.93
CA ALA A 137 -10.67 -14.82 9.17
C ALA A 137 -9.18 -15.02 8.91
N ASP A 138 -8.82 -16.06 8.16
CA ASP A 138 -7.42 -16.36 7.82
C ASP A 138 -6.77 -15.24 7.02
N TYR A 139 -7.51 -14.65 6.05
CA TYR A 139 -7.04 -13.48 5.31
C TYR A 139 -6.76 -12.28 6.22
N HIS A 140 -7.66 -12.01 7.18
CA HIS A 140 -7.49 -10.90 8.11
C HIS A 140 -6.36 -11.16 9.12
N ALA A 141 -6.20 -12.40 9.56
CA ALA A 141 -5.11 -12.82 10.43
C ALA A 141 -3.75 -12.65 9.72
N HIS A 142 -3.62 -13.18 8.51
CA HIS A 142 -2.40 -13.03 7.71
C HIS A 142 -2.11 -11.57 7.36
N LYS A 143 -3.14 -10.78 7.03
CA LYS A 143 -2.97 -9.34 6.82
C LYS A 143 -2.46 -8.64 8.09
N ALA A 144 -3.00 -8.97 9.26
CA ALA A 144 -2.56 -8.39 10.53
C ALA A 144 -1.11 -8.77 10.86
N GLU A 145 -0.72 -10.02 10.59
CA GLU A 145 0.67 -10.49 10.68
C GLU A 145 1.60 -9.66 9.77
N VAL A 146 1.25 -9.49 8.49
CA VAL A 146 2.03 -8.67 7.56
C VAL A 146 2.11 -7.21 8.02
N GLN A 147 1.02 -6.66 8.55
CA GLN A 147 1.02 -5.30 9.10
C GLN A 147 1.92 -5.16 10.33
N ALA A 148 1.97 -6.17 11.19
CA ALA A 148 2.90 -6.22 12.32
C ALA A 148 4.35 -6.27 11.83
N GLN A 149 4.65 -7.06 10.80
CA GLN A 149 5.98 -7.11 10.19
C GLN A 149 6.40 -5.78 9.55
N ILE A 150 5.47 -5.08 8.88
CA ILE A 150 5.71 -3.73 8.36
C ILE A 150 6.08 -2.77 9.50
N HIS A 151 5.32 -2.83 10.59
CA HIS A 151 5.53 -1.95 11.75
C HIS A 151 6.88 -2.23 12.42
N GLU A 152 7.24 -3.50 12.60
CA GLU A 152 8.52 -3.93 13.15
C GLU A 152 9.70 -3.40 12.33
N ILE A 153 9.73 -3.70 11.02
CA ILE A 153 10.82 -3.27 10.12
C ILE A 153 10.90 -1.74 10.07
N TYR A 154 9.76 -1.05 10.04
CA TYR A 154 9.73 0.41 9.98
C TYR A 154 10.42 1.02 11.20
N HIS A 155 10.15 0.55 12.41
CA HIS A 155 10.78 1.09 13.63
C HIS A 155 12.21 0.61 13.84
N GLU A 156 12.54 -0.62 13.43
CA GLU A 156 13.91 -1.13 13.42
C GLU A 156 14.84 -0.25 12.56
N HIS A 157 14.32 0.27 11.44
CA HIS A 157 15.03 1.19 10.56
C HIS A 157 14.69 2.67 10.81
N ASN A 158 14.21 3.01 12.02
CA ASN A 158 13.96 4.40 12.45
C ASN A 158 13.01 5.21 11.55
N GLY A 159 12.09 4.55 10.86
CA GLY A 159 11.07 5.18 10.00
C GLY A 159 11.57 5.73 8.67
N VAL A 160 12.81 5.39 8.30
CA VAL A 160 13.45 5.81 7.04
C VAL A 160 12.75 5.21 5.82
N ASP A 161 12.27 3.97 5.94
CA ASP A 161 11.83 3.21 4.79
C ASP A 161 10.50 3.67 4.20
N GLY A 162 10.53 3.85 2.88
CA GLY A 162 9.33 3.97 2.07
C GLY A 162 8.75 2.62 1.65
N TYR A 163 7.56 2.66 1.05
CA TYR A 163 6.85 1.45 0.60
C TYR A 163 7.65 0.58 -0.40
N ARG A 164 8.54 1.18 -1.20
CA ARG A 164 9.38 0.44 -2.15
C ARG A 164 10.41 -0.43 -1.44
N SER A 165 11.16 0.15 -0.49
CA SER A 165 12.13 -0.56 0.34
C SER A 165 11.42 -1.62 1.20
N MET A 166 10.29 -1.24 1.81
CA MET A 166 9.46 -2.14 2.61
C MET A 166 8.99 -3.37 1.83
N THR A 167 8.62 -3.19 0.55
CA THR A 167 8.24 -4.31 -0.32
C THR A 167 9.39 -5.32 -0.47
N VAL A 168 10.64 -4.84 -0.58
CA VAL A 168 11.82 -5.70 -0.70
C VAL A 168 12.12 -6.41 0.62
N TYR A 169 12.05 -5.72 1.76
CA TYR A 169 12.29 -6.35 3.06
C TYR A 169 11.26 -7.43 3.38
N LEU A 170 9.98 -7.16 3.10
CA LEU A 170 8.93 -8.15 3.25
C LEU A 170 9.15 -9.37 2.36
N ALA A 171 9.56 -9.17 1.10
CA ALA A 171 9.88 -10.27 0.20
C ALA A 171 11.04 -11.13 0.75
N ARG A 172 12.07 -10.50 1.34
CA ARG A 172 13.17 -11.21 2.02
C ARG A 172 12.70 -12.03 3.23
N LYS A 173 11.63 -11.61 3.93
CA LYS A 173 10.96 -12.38 5.00
C LYS A 173 9.91 -13.38 4.48
N GLY A 174 9.77 -13.55 3.16
CA GLY A 174 8.84 -14.50 2.54
C GLY A 174 7.46 -13.93 2.16
N TYR A 175 7.19 -12.65 2.47
CA TYR A 175 5.92 -12.00 2.19
C TYR A 175 5.94 -11.27 0.84
N HIS A 176 5.27 -11.85 -0.15
CA HIS A 176 5.28 -11.34 -1.52
C HIS A 176 4.02 -10.53 -1.83
N TYR A 177 4.17 -9.21 -1.90
CA TYR A 177 3.08 -8.28 -2.20
C TYR A 177 3.48 -7.27 -3.27
N SER A 178 2.47 -6.76 -3.98
CA SER A 178 2.69 -5.65 -4.91
C SER A 178 3.04 -4.36 -4.16
N PRO A 179 3.89 -3.48 -4.73
CA PRO A 179 4.21 -2.19 -4.11
C PRO A 179 2.98 -1.34 -3.77
N ALA A 180 1.91 -1.43 -4.60
CA ALA A 180 0.65 -0.74 -4.35
C ALA A 180 -0.08 -1.25 -3.09
N THR A 181 0.02 -2.55 -2.79
CA THR A 181 -0.59 -3.14 -1.59
C THR A 181 0.17 -2.69 -0.34
N ILE A 182 1.50 -2.73 -0.37
CA ILE A 182 2.34 -2.26 0.73
C ILE A 182 2.15 -0.76 0.96
N HIS A 183 2.07 0.02 -0.11
CA HIS A 183 1.73 1.45 -0.03
C HIS A 183 0.38 1.68 0.67
N LYS A 184 -0.66 0.90 0.35
CA LYS A 184 -1.95 0.97 1.03
C LYS A 184 -1.83 0.62 2.52
N TYR A 185 -1.15 -0.48 2.85
CA TYR A 185 -0.99 -0.92 4.24
C TYR A 185 -0.23 0.12 5.08
N MET A 186 0.89 0.63 4.57
CA MET A 186 1.68 1.65 5.25
C MET A 186 0.91 2.97 5.38
N ASN A 187 0.53 3.58 4.24
CA ASN A 187 0.10 4.97 4.24
C ASN A 187 -1.36 5.19 4.67
N ALA A 188 -2.26 4.28 4.29
CA ALA A 188 -3.69 4.45 4.49
C ALA A 188 -4.22 3.71 5.73
N GLU A 189 -3.62 2.57 6.07
CA GLU A 189 -4.13 1.74 7.16
C GLU A 189 -3.30 1.90 8.45
N LEU A 190 -1.97 1.94 8.36
CA LEU A 190 -1.08 2.11 9.51
C LEU A 190 -0.68 3.57 9.77
N GLY A 191 -0.86 4.45 8.79
CA GLY A 191 -0.45 5.85 8.89
C GLY A 191 1.08 6.06 8.88
N LEU A 192 1.85 5.05 8.47
CA LEU A 192 3.32 5.10 8.40
C LEU A 192 3.76 5.73 7.09
N ARG A 193 4.66 6.71 7.17
CA ARG A 193 5.28 7.36 6.00
C ARG A 193 6.78 7.52 6.28
N SER A 194 7.60 7.45 5.23
CA SER A 194 9.04 7.72 5.38
C SER A 194 9.23 9.13 5.95
N ILE A 195 10.04 9.25 7.01
CA ILE A 195 10.35 10.54 7.63
C ILE A 195 11.36 11.36 6.82
N VAL A 196 12.02 10.71 5.87
CA VAL A 196 13.01 11.32 4.99
C VAL A 196 12.36 12.38 4.10
N ARG A 197 12.86 13.61 4.17
CA ARG A 197 12.47 14.70 3.26
C ARG A 197 13.61 14.98 2.30
N LEU A 198 13.36 14.89 1.00
CA LEU A 198 14.33 15.38 0.01
C LEU A 198 14.44 16.90 0.14
N GLN A 199 15.62 17.38 0.52
CA GLN A 199 15.98 18.78 0.35
C GLN A 199 16.41 18.99 -1.11
N LYS A 200 15.83 19.98 -1.79
CA LYS A 200 16.33 20.44 -3.08
C LYS A 200 17.47 21.41 -2.83
N THR A 201 18.63 21.16 -3.42
CA THR A 201 19.77 22.08 -3.40
C THR A 201 19.88 22.77 -4.74
N ASP A 202 19.93 24.10 -4.73
CA ASP A 202 20.26 24.92 -5.91
C ASP A 202 21.79 24.99 -6.06
N TYR A 203 22.28 25.00 -7.31
CA TYR A 203 23.71 24.91 -7.64
C TYR A 203 24.29 26.26 -8.09
N GLU A 204 25.48 26.62 -7.59
CA GLU A 204 26.26 27.79 -8.02
C GLU A 204 27.63 27.38 -8.60
N GLN A 205 28.08 28.07 -9.65
CA GLN A 205 29.32 27.77 -10.39
C GLN A 205 30.57 28.43 -9.80
N GLY A 206 31.66 27.66 -9.63
CA GLY A 206 32.99 28.16 -9.28
C GLY A 206 34.01 28.09 -10.44
N LYS A 207 35.10 28.87 -10.37
CA LYS A 207 36.18 28.89 -11.39
C LYS A 207 37.24 27.80 -11.12
N PRO A 208 37.75 27.10 -12.15
CA PRO A 208 38.62 25.92 -11.99
C PRO A 208 40.10 26.24 -11.71
N HIS A 209 40.78 25.31 -11.02
CA HIS A 209 42.24 25.23 -10.91
C HIS A 209 42.73 23.82 -11.27
N LYS A 210 43.62 23.73 -12.28
CA LYS A 210 44.21 22.51 -12.90
C LYS A 210 43.21 21.55 -13.57
N VAL A 211 43.52 21.16 -14.81
CA VAL A 211 42.65 20.33 -15.66
C VAL A 211 43.22 18.91 -15.76
N PHE A 212 42.51 17.93 -15.20
CA PHE A 212 42.73 16.51 -15.45
C PHE A 212 41.71 16.03 -16.49
N GLU A 213 42.05 15.00 -17.26
CA GLU A 213 41.14 14.44 -18.25
C GLU A 213 39.99 13.66 -17.56
N ASN A 214 38.74 13.95 -17.96
CA ASN A 214 37.59 13.16 -17.54
C ASN A 214 37.58 11.83 -18.32
N LYS A 215 38.28 10.83 -17.80
CA LYS A 215 38.34 9.47 -18.35
C LYS A 215 37.06 8.67 -18.13
N LEU A 216 36.20 9.09 -17.19
CA LEU A 216 34.97 8.39 -16.87
C LEU A 216 33.85 8.68 -17.87
N GLN A 217 33.80 9.90 -18.42
CA GLN A 217 32.82 10.33 -19.44
C GLN A 217 31.37 9.92 -19.12
N GLN A 218 30.99 9.98 -17.83
CA GLN A 218 29.68 9.55 -17.30
C GLN A 218 29.36 8.06 -17.50
N ASN A 219 30.34 7.24 -17.89
CA ASN A 219 30.23 5.78 -17.86
C ASN A 219 30.47 5.26 -16.43
N PHE A 220 29.41 5.35 -15.63
CA PHE A 220 29.35 4.83 -14.26
C PHE A 220 29.15 3.32 -14.17
N MET A 221 29.20 2.59 -15.30
CA MET A 221 29.17 1.13 -15.30
C MET A 221 30.59 0.59 -15.21
N SER A 222 30.74 -0.44 -14.39
CA SER A 222 31.96 -1.22 -14.23
C SER A 222 31.55 -2.69 -14.30
N ASP A 223 32.28 -3.49 -15.08
CA ASP A 223 31.94 -4.90 -15.28
C ASP A 223 32.49 -5.78 -14.16
N LYS A 224 33.53 -5.31 -13.46
CA LYS A 224 34.14 -5.98 -12.32
C LYS A 224 34.33 -5.04 -11.15
N ILE A 225 34.43 -5.62 -9.95
CA ILE A 225 34.86 -4.92 -8.74
C ILE A 225 36.25 -4.30 -8.94
N ASN A 226 36.52 -3.20 -8.24
CA ASN A 226 37.83 -2.55 -8.15
C ASN A 226 38.43 -2.08 -9.49
N GLN A 227 37.60 -1.78 -10.50
CA GLN A 227 38.05 -1.12 -11.73
C GLN A 227 37.84 0.40 -11.70
N LYS A 228 36.71 0.84 -11.15
CA LYS A 228 36.35 2.25 -11.07
C LYS A 228 35.77 2.57 -9.69
N TRP A 229 36.46 3.44 -8.97
CA TRP A 229 35.99 4.02 -7.72
C TRP A 229 35.63 5.47 -7.93
N CYS A 230 34.63 5.96 -7.20
CA CYS A 230 34.34 7.37 -7.07
C CYS A 230 34.63 7.82 -5.63
N THR A 231 35.15 9.04 -5.49
CA THR A 231 35.42 9.67 -4.20
C THR A 231 34.94 11.12 -4.20
N ASP A 232 34.49 11.58 -3.04
CA ASP A 232 34.09 12.95 -2.84
C ASP A 232 34.07 13.30 -1.33
N PHE A 233 33.94 14.58 -1.00
CA PHE A 233 33.77 15.08 0.36
C PHE A 233 32.34 15.52 0.63
N THR A 234 31.92 15.41 1.89
CA THR A 234 30.68 16.04 2.33
C THR A 234 30.81 16.67 3.71
N TYR A 235 30.00 17.71 3.92
CA TYR A 235 29.92 18.47 5.17
C TYR A 235 28.88 17.83 6.09
N LEU A 236 29.29 17.60 7.33
CA LEU A 236 28.48 17.09 8.43
C LEU A 236 28.52 18.11 9.58
N PHE A 237 27.46 18.19 10.37
CA PHE A 237 27.33 19.21 11.41
C PHE A 237 27.06 18.56 12.77
N LEU A 238 27.78 19.02 13.79
CA LEU A 238 27.46 18.76 15.18
C LEU A 238 26.36 19.71 15.67
N LYS A 239 25.77 19.40 16.83
CA LYS A 239 24.71 20.20 17.47
C LYS A 239 25.12 21.65 17.72
N ASN A 240 26.41 21.89 17.99
CA ASN A 240 26.96 23.23 18.20
C ASN A 240 27.29 23.97 16.89
N HIS A 241 26.89 23.43 15.74
CA HIS A 241 27.19 23.91 14.39
C HIS A 241 28.65 23.76 13.93
N ASP A 242 29.48 23.07 14.70
CA ASP A 242 30.82 22.73 14.23
C ASP A 242 30.76 21.78 13.04
N VAL A 243 31.60 22.05 12.04
CA VAL A 243 31.63 21.30 10.79
C VAL A 243 32.64 20.16 10.89
N ARG A 244 32.23 18.96 10.48
CA ARG A 244 33.10 17.81 10.20
C ARG A 244 33.00 17.45 8.72
N TYR A 245 34.06 16.86 8.20
CA TYR A 245 34.19 16.51 6.80
C TYR A 245 34.30 15.00 6.68
N ASN A 246 33.43 14.40 5.89
CA ASN A 246 33.54 12.98 5.56
C ASN A 246 34.07 12.83 4.13
N CYS A 247 35.09 12.00 3.97
CA CYS A 247 35.58 11.53 2.69
C CYS A 247 35.14 10.07 2.54
N SER A 248 34.45 9.76 1.45
CA SER A 248 33.96 8.40 1.17
C SER A 248 34.37 7.97 -0.23
N ILE A 249 34.67 6.68 -0.36
CA ILE A 249 35.01 6.01 -1.62
C ILE A 249 33.98 4.91 -1.86
N ILE A 250 33.34 4.93 -3.02
CA ILE A 250 32.41 3.89 -3.47
C ILE A 250 32.92 3.16 -4.70
N ASP A 251 32.63 1.86 -4.78
CA ASP A 251 32.86 1.08 -5.99
C ASP A 251 31.68 1.23 -6.96
N LEU A 252 31.94 1.56 -8.22
CA LEU A 252 30.88 1.78 -9.20
C LEU A 252 30.22 0.49 -9.71
N HIS A 253 30.86 -0.66 -9.53
CA HIS A 253 30.30 -1.96 -9.90
C HIS A 253 29.03 -2.28 -9.11
N ASP A 254 29.10 -2.24 -7.78
CA ASP A 254 28.03 -2.66 -6.87
C ASP A 254 27.52 -1.54 -5.95
N ARG A 255 28.09 -0.34 -6.06
CA ARG A 255 27.78 0.85 -5.23
C ARG A 255 28.17 0.71 -3.77
N SER A 256 28.97 -0.27 -3.37
CA SER A 256 29.40 -0.42 -1.98
C SER A 256 30.34 0.70 -1.56
N VAL A 257 30.22 1.12 -0.31
CA VAL A 257 31.20 2.00 0.33
C VAL A 257 32.40 1.15 0.73
N ILE A 258 33.55 1.45 0.12
CA ILE A 258 34.82 0.72 0.32
C ILE A 258 35.64 1.36 1.44
N ALA A 259 35.57 2.68 1.54
CA ALA A 259 36.13 3.43 2.64
C ALA A 259 35.31 4.69 2.93
N SER A 260 35.33 5.10 4.18
CA SER A 260 34.70 6.29 4.73
C SER A 260 35.50 6.69 5.96
N ILE A 261 35.95 7.95 5.99
CA ILE A 261 36.66 8.56 7.12
C ILE A 261 36.10 9.96 7.34
N THR A 262 35.78 10.27 8.60
CA THR A 262 35.31 11.59 9.02
C THR A 262 36.38 12.28 9.87
N ASP A 263 36.58 13.58 9.65
CA ASP A 263 37.58 14.37 10.37
C ASP A 263 37.17 15.85 10.53
N ARG A 264 37.94 16.62 11.30
CA ARG A 264 37.74 18.05 11.57
C ARG A 264 38.12 18.94 10.39
N HIS A 265 39.01 18.49 9.51
CA HIS A 265 39.58 19.32 8.47
C HIS A 265 39.52 18.65 7.10
N ILE A 266 39.12 19.44 6.09
CA ILE A 266 39.09 19.02 4.68
C ILE A 266 40.48 19.13 4.04
N THR A 267 41.31 18.09 4.24
CA THR A 267 42.72 18.08 3.81
C THR A 267 42.99 17.00 2.76
N SER A 268 44.09 17.16 2.03
CA SER A 268 44.63 16.10 1.17
C SER A 268 45.03 14.85 1.96
N ASP A 269 45.47 15.02 3.20
CA ASP A 269 45.77 13.91 4.11
C ASP A 269 44.54 13.04 4.36
N LEU A 270 43.37 13.66 4.60
CA LEU A 270 42.11 12.92 4.76
C LEU A 270 41.78 12.10 3.49
N ALA A 271 41.98 12.67 2.30
CA ALA A 271 41.79 11.95 1.03
C ALA A 271 42.79 10.77 0.90
N ILE A 272 44.07 10.99 1.23
CA ILE A 272 45.12 9.96 1.20
C ILE A 272 44.75 8.81 2.15
N ARG A 273 44.42 9.11 3.42
CA ARG A 273 44.05 8.10 4.41
C ARG A 273 42.82 7.32 3.99
N THR A 274 41.84 7.97 3.38
CA THR A 274 40.62 7.31 2.90
C THR A 274 40.93 6.36 1.74
N LEU A 275 41.77 6.79 0.79
CA LEU A 275 42.23 5.92 -0.29
C LEU A 275 43.07 4.75 0.22
N GLN A 276 43.97 4.98 1.18
CA GLN A 276 44.73 3.91 1.82
C GLN A 276 43.81 2.90 2.51
N LYS A 277 42.83 3.36 3.31
CA LYS A 277 41.80 2.50 3.94
C LYS A 277 41.03 1.68 2.89
N ALA A 278 40.74 2.25 1.73
CA ALA A 278 40.05 1.53 0.65
C ALA A 278 40.93 0.46 -0.01
N LEU A 279 42.20 0.76 -0.25
CA LEU A 279 43.14 -0.22 -0.82
C LEU A 279 43.38 -1.39 0.14
N ASP A 280 43.54 -1.10 1.43
CA ASP A 280 43.78 -2.11 2.47
C ASP A 280 42.55 -2.98 2.73
N SER A 281 41.33 -2.46 2.49
CA SER A 281 40.09 -3.22 2.68
C SER A 281 39.79 -4.18 1.52
N GLN A 282 40.52 -4.09 0.41
CA GLN A 282 40.28 -4.88 -0.79
C GLN A 282 41.34 -5.95 -1.03
N PRO A 283 40.96 -7.13 -1.55
CA PRO A 283 41.93 -8.08 -2.07
C PRO A 283 42.80 -7.42 -3.15
N ALA A 284 44.03 -7.89 -3.31
CA ALA A 284 45.01 -7.34 -4.26
C ALA A 284 44.37 -7.03 -5.63
N ILE A 285 44.32 -5.74 -5.98
CA ILE A 285 43.67 -5.26 -7.19
C ILE A 285 44.49 -5.68 -8.40
N LYS A 286 43.86 -6.47 -9.29
CA LYS A 286 44.49 -6.97 -10.51
C LYS A 286 44.11 -6.06 -11.68
N GLY A 287 45.01 -5.15 -12.05
CA GLY A 287 44.85 -4.26 -13.21
C GLY A 287 44.80 -2.78 -12.83
N GLU A 288 44.41 -1.93 -13.79
CA GLU A 288 44.28 -0.49 -13.59
C GLU A 288 43.02 -0.18 -12.77
N LEU A 289 43.21 0.50 -11.65
CA LEU A 289 42.13 1.10 -10.87
C LEU A 289 42.03 2.58 -11.22
N ILE A 290 40.83 3.01 -11.64
CA ILE A 290 40.51 4.42 -11.84
C ILE A 290 39.85 4.96 -10.57
N LEU A 291 40.41 6.04 -10.02
CA LEU A 291 39.76 6.82 -8.96
C LEU A 291 39.22 8.12 -9.57
N HIS A 292 37.90 8.27 -9.56
CA HIS A 292 37.20 9.43 -10.07
C HIS A 292 36.82 10.39 -8.93
N SER A 293 37.22 11.66 -9.04
CA SER A 293 36.89 12.70 -8.06
C SER A 293 36.40 13.99 -8.74
N ASP A 294 35.98 14.97 -7.96
CA ASP A 294 35.85 16.34 -8.44
C ASP A 294 37.24 17.03 -8.57
N GLN A 295 37.24 18.29 -9.00
CA GLN A 295 38.45 19.13 -9.11
C GLN A 295 38.78 19.87 -7.79
N GLY A 296 38.40 19.32 -6.63
CA GLY A 296 38.73 19.89 -5.33
C GLY A 296 40.24 20.06 -5.13
N SER A 297 40.63 21.06 -4.35
CA SER A 297 42.06 21.35 -4.07
C SER A 297 42.76 20.18 -3.38
N GLN A 298 42.00 19.36 -2.63
CA GLN A 298 42.47 18.18 -1.93
C GLN A 298 42.95 17.11 -2.93
N TYR A 299 42.15 16.82 -3.95
CA TYR A 299 42.42 15.82 -4.97
C TYR A 299 43.42 16.29 -6.04
N THR A 300 43.50 17.60 -6.31
CA THR A 300 44.48 18.18 -7.25
C THR A 300 45.85 18.49 -6.60
N SER A 301 45.98 18.27 -5.29
CA SER A 301 47.21 18.50 -4.55
C SER A 301 48.35 17.59 -5.04
N LYS A 302 49.60 18.09 -4.89
CA LYS A 302 50.79 17.30 -5.22
C LYS A 302 50.89 16.04 -4.36
N ALA A 303 50.63 16.16 -3.05
CA ALA A 303 50.67 15.03 -2.13
C ALA A 303 49.71 13.90 -2.55
N PHE A 304 48.47 14.23 -2.88
CA PHE A 304 47.49 13.22 -3.32
C PHE A 304 47.84 12.63 -4.69
N THR A 305 48.32 13.46 -5.62
CA THR A 305 48.77 13.01 -6.95
C THR A 305 49.96 12.05 -6.86
N ASP A 306 50.95 12.38 -6.03
CA ASP A 306 52.15 11.56 -5.85
C ASP A 306 51.80 10.24 -5.14
N PHE A 307 50.88 10.27 -4.17
CA PHE A 307 50.36 9.07 -3.53
C PHE A 307 49.61 8.16 -4.50
N CYS A 308 48.71 8.70 -5.34
CA CYS A 308 48.00 7.88 -6.34
C CYS A 308 48.98 7.19 -7.31
N LYS A 309 50.04 7.90 -7.74
CA LYS A 309 51.10 7.31 -8.57
C LYS A 309 51.85 6.20 -7.84
N SER A 310 52.18 6.37 -6.55
CA SER A 310 52.92 5.36 -5.79
C SER A 310 52.14 4.06 -5.61
N VAL A 311 50.80 4.12 -5.62
CA VAL A 311 49.91 2.96 -5.49
C VAL A 311 49.29 2.51 -6.83
N ASN A 312 49.80 3.01 -7.96
CA ASN A 312 49.32 2.69 -9.31
C ASN A 312 47.82 2.91 -9.54
N VAL A 313 47.26 3.97 -8.94
CA VAL A 313 45.87 4.40 -9.15
C VAL A 313 45.83 5.52 -10.19
N THR A 314 45.03 5.31 -11.25
CA THR A 314 44.80 6.31 -12.29
C THR A 314 43.74 7.31 -11.83
N GLN A 315 44.14 8.56 -11.66
CA GLN A 315 43.19 9.64 -11.36
C GLN A 315 42.37 10.00 -12.61
N SER A 316 41.07 10.18 -12.40
CA SER A 316 40.15 10.82 -13.33
C SER A 316 39.44 11.92 -12.56
N MET A 317 39.19 13.08 -13.18
CA MET A 317 38.40 14.12 -12.52
C MET A 317 37.25 14.59 -13.39
N SER A 318 36.15 15.02 -12.75
CA SER A 318 35.04 15.69 -13.44
C SER A 318 35.49 16.99 -14.09
N LYS A 319 34.72 17.47 -15.08
CA LYS A 319 34.90 18.84 -15.56
C LYS A 319 34.28 19.81 -14.55
N ALA A 320 34.97 20.91 -14.25
CA ALA A 320 34.38 21.98 -13.45
C ALA A 320 33.04 22.45 -14.05
N GLY A 321 32.02 22.59 -13.21
CA GLY A 321 30.68 23.01 -13.63
C GLY A 321 29.75 21.89 -14.14
N TYR A 322 30.17 20.62 -14.08
CA TYR A 322 29.37 19.47 -14.52
C TYR A 322 29.03 18.54 -13.33
N PRO A 323 27.94 18.83 -12.57
CA PRO A 323 27.57 18.04 -11.39
C PRO A 323 27.28 16.56 -11.72
N TYR A 324 26.81 16.30 -12.94
CA TYR A 324 26.50 14.94 -13.41
C TYR A 324 27.71 14.01 -13.48
N ASP A 325 28.94 14.54 -13.54
CA ASP A 325 30.14 13.74 -13.68
C ASP A 325 30.48 12.93 -12.41
N ASN A 326 29.97 13.33 -11.23
CA ASN A 326 30.13 12.58 -9.97
C ASN A 326 28.78 12.16 -9.34
N ALA A 327 27.74 12.01 -10.17
CA ALA A 327 26.38 11.68 -9.72
C ALA A 327 26.26 10.47 -8.75
N PRO A 328 27.07 9.40 -8.86
CA PRO A 328 27.05 8.32 -7.86
C PRO A 328 27.38 8.77 -6.44
N MET A 329 28.36 9.67 -6.27
CA MET A 329 28.73 10.21 -4.95
C MET A 329 27.66 11.15 -4.41
N GLU A 330 27.12 12.03 -5.26
CA GLU A 330 26.01 12.90 -4.87
C GLU A 330 24.82 12.07 -4.37
N ARG A 331 24.49 10.97 -5.07
CA ARG A 331 23.42 10.06 -4.67
C ARG A 331 23.74 9.36 -3.35
N TYR A 332 24.98 8.91 -3.14
CA TYR A 332 25.40 8.32 -1.88
C TYR A 332 25.29 9.32 -0.73
N PHE A 333 25.84 10.52 -0.84
CA PHE A 333 25.79 11.53 0.21
C PHE A 333 24.38 12.04 0.50
N ASN A 334 23.53 12.17 -0.52
CA ASN A 334 22.11 12.44 -0.31
C ASN A 334 21.46 11.33 0.52
N THR A 335 21.84 10.08 0.30
CA THR A 335 21.34 8.94 1.08
C THR A 335 21.86 9.00 2.51
N LEU A 336 23.17 9.15 2.71
CA LEU A 336 23.80 9.29 4.03
C LEU A 336 23.16 10.42 4.85
N LYS A 337 22.99 11.60 4.26
CA LYS A 337 22.42 12.74 4.98
C LYS A 337 20.97 12.51 5.34
N ASN A 338 20.17 12.10 4.37
CA ASN A 338 18.73 11.97 4.56
C ASN A 338 18.33 10.79 5.45
N GLU A 339 19.08 9.68 5.39
CA GLU A 339 18.76 8.44 6.10
C GLU A 339 19.57 8.28 7.40
N CYS A 340 20.55 9.14 7.67
CA CYS A 340 21.34 9.14 8.90
C CYS A 340 21.46 10.54 9.51
N THR A 341 22.28 11.42 8.93
CA THR A 341 22.73 12.60 9.70
C THR A 341 21.68 13.68 9.90
N ASN A 342 20.68 13.78 9.03
CA ASN A 342 19.58 14.74 9.16
C ASN A 342 18.49 14.28 10.13
N LEU A 343 18.54 13.03 10.60
CA LEU A 343 17.55 12.45 11.50
C LEU A 343 17.91 12.63 12.98
N TYR A 344 19.18 12.95 13.26
CA TYR A 344 19.72 13.01 14.61
C TYR A 344 20.55 14.27 14.83
N GLU A 345 20.62 14.70 16.08
CA GLU A 345 21.58 15.71 16.53
C GLU A 345 22.75 15.04 17.24
N PHE A 346 23.96 15.26 16.76
CA PHE A 346 25.18 14.69 17.35
C PHE A 346 25.84 15.70 18.28
N LYS A 347 26.10 15.32 19.53
CA LYS A 347 26.72 16.22 20.52
C LYS A 347 28.24 16.14 20.47
N THR A 348 28.78 14.96 20.13
CA THR A 348 30.21 14.69 20.11
C THR A 348 30.67 14.22 18.72
N GLU A 349 31.97 14.32 18.47
CA GLU A 349 32.57 13.84 17.22
C GLU A 349 32.47 12.33 17.12
N GLU A 350 32.71 11.65 18.24
CA GLU A 350 32.71 10.20 18.35
C GLU A 350 31.33 9.63 17.98
N GLU A 351 30.24 10.23 18.48
CA GLU A 351 28.87 9.86 18.11
C GLU A 351 28.63 10.01 16.59
N LEU A 352 29.05 11.14 16.00
CA LEU A 352 28.91 11.38 14.57
C LEU A 352 29.73 10.38 13.75
N TYR A 353 30.97 10.12 14.15
CA TYR A 353 31.90 9.26 13.42
C TYR A 353 31.41 7.82 13.44
N GLN A 354 30.99 7.34 14.61
CA GLN A 354 30.40 6.01 14.77
C GLN A 354 29.13 5.87 13.93
N ALA A 355 28.22 6.84 13.97
CA ALA A 355 26.98 6.78 13.19
C ALA A 355 27.23 6.74 11.68
N VAL A 356 28.18 7.55 11.18
CA VAL A 356 28.57 7.53 9.75
C VAL A 356 29.21 6.19 9.38
N GLU A 357 30.08 5.65 10.24
CA GLU A 357 30.74 4.36 10.00
C GLU A 357 29.74 3.19 9.98
N GLU A 358 28.87 3.12 10.99
CA GLU A 358 27.80 2.13 11.08
C GLU A 358 26.83 2.24 9.90
N PHE A 359 26.42 3.46 9.53
CA PHE A 359 25.60 3.67 8.35
C PHE A 359 26.30 3.16 7.09
N SER A 360 27.57 3.54 6.88
CA SER A 360 28.31 3.22 5.65
C SER A 360 28.50 1.71 5.49
N TYR A 361 29.03 1.04 6.52
CA TYR A 361 29.46 -0.35 6.40
C TYR A 361 28.44 -1.37 6.86
N VAL A 362 27.48 -1.02 7.71
CA VAL A 362 26.46 -1.98 8.17
C VAL A 362 25.17 -1.73 7.39
N HIS A 363 24.57 -0.56 7.57
CA HIS A 363 23.25 -0.31 7.01
C HIS A 363 23.27 -0.22 5.48
N TYR A 364 24.08 0.67 4.91
CA TYR A 364 24.10 0.94 3.47
C TYR A 364 24.60 -0.27 2.66
N ASN A 365 25.69 -0.91 3.10
CA ASN A 365 26.27 -2.05 2.38
C ASN A 365 25.51 -3.37 2.56
N HIS A 366 25.00 -3.69 3.77
CA HIS A 366 24.45 -5.03 4.06
C HIS A 366 22.93 -5.08 4.22
N VAL A 367 22.27 -3.97 4.56
CA VAL A 367 20.83 -3.96 4.84
C VAL A 367 20.06 -3.32 3.69
N ARG A 368 20.45 -2.10 3.29
CA ARG A 368 19.71 -1.23 2.39
C ARG A 368 19.61 -1.80 0.96
N PRO A 369 18.40 -1.94 0.40
CA PRO A 369 18.23 -2.39 -0.97
C PRO A 369 18.63 -1.29 -1.95
N HIS A 370 19.38 -1.65 -3.01
CA HIS A 370 19.89 -0.69 -3.97
C HIS A 370 19.27 -0.89 -5.36
N SER A 371 18.63 0.15 -5.91
CA SER A 371 17.90 0.03 -7.18
C SER A 371 18.80 -0.28 -8.38
N SER A 372 20.05 0.20 -8.40
CA SER A 372 21.00 -0.14 -9.48
C SER A 372 21.36 -1.63 -9.50
N ASN A 373 21.16 -2.33 -8.38
CA ASN A 373 21.55 -3.73 -8.20
C ASN A 373 20.31 -4.65 -8.24
N GLY A 374 19.21 -4.19 -8.81
CA GLY A 374 17.94 -4.92 -8.80
C GLY A 374 17.41 -5.15 -7.38
N TYR A 375 17.61 -4.19 -6.47
CA TYR A 375 17.22 -4.23 -5.06
C TYR A 375 17.99 -5.22 -4.17
N ARG A 376 19.07 -5.82 -4.69
CA ARG A 376 20.11 -6.42 -3.85
C ARG A 376 20.84 -5.34 -3.07
N THR A 377 21.37 -5.68 -1.91
CA THR A 377 22.29 -4.78 -1.20
C THR A 377 23.62 -4.68 -1.95
N PRO A 378 24.41 -3.61 -1.75
CA PRO A 378 25.74 -3.52 -2.36
C PRO A 378 26.60 -4.75 -2.08
N TYR A 379 26.59 -5.26 -0.85
CA TYR A 379 27.31 -6.49 -0.50
C TYR A 379 26.79 -7.71 -1.27
N GLN A 380 25.47 -7.90 -1.36
CA GLN A 380 24.88 -9.00 -2.13
C GLN A 380 25.22 -8.94 -3.61
N ALA A 381 25.30 -7.74 -4.19
CA ALA A 381 25.71 -7.55 -5.57
C ALA A 381 27.20 -7.85 -5.78
N ARG A 382 28.05 -7.45 -4.83
CA ARG A 382 29.49 -7.72 -4.82
C ARG A 382 29.82 -9.20 -4.82
N ILE A 383 29.12 -10.01 -4.03
CA ILE A 383 29.37 -11.46 -3.93
C ILE A 383 28.73 -12.28 -5.05
N ALA A 384 27.82 -11.68 -5.82
CA ALA A 384 27.07 -12.37 -6.88
C ALA A 384 27.74 -12.28 -8.26
N GLY A 385 28.71 -11.38 -8.43
CA GLY A 385 29.60 -11.30 -9.59
C GLY A 385 30.96 -11.91 -9.27
#